data_AF-A0A966PXU3-F1
#
_entry.id   AF-A0A966PXU3-F1
#
_cell.length_a   1.000
_cell.length_b   1.000
_cell.length_c   1.000
_cell.angle_alpha   90.00
_cell.angle_beta   90.00
_cell.angle_gamma   90.00
#
_symmetry.space_group_name_H-M   'P 1'
#
loop_
_entity.id
_entity.type
_entity.pdbx_description
1 polymer ?
#
loop_
_entity_poly.entity_id
_entity_poly.type
_entity_poly.pdbx_seq_one_letter_code
_entity_poly.pdbx_strand_id
1 'polypeptide(L)'
;MYKITPYSFFQAKKLNVDIKPSYKTGKKIDVYKNGRYITSIGDINYLDYPTYIKKYGLRYAMNRRRLYKLRNYKTGSVKNTPAFYSYNILW
;
A
#
# COMPACT_ATOMS: atom_id res chain seq x y z
N MET A 1 15.12 -6.40 2.05
CA MET A 1 14.26 -5.31 2.56
C MET A 1 13.42 -4.75 1.41
N TYR A 2 12.13 -4.51 1.62
CA TYR A 2 11.24 -3.96 0.58
C TYR A 2 11.60 -2.51 0.25
N LYS A 3 11.67 -2.15 -1.04
CA LYS A 3 11.96 -0.78 -1.51
C LYS A 3 10.66 -0.08 -1.88
N ILE A 4 10.29 0.93 -1.08
CA ILE A 4 9.12 1.76 -1.34
C ILE A 4 9.31 2.54 -2.65
N THR A 5 8.26 2.60 -3.47
CA THR A 5 8.29 3.31 -4.75
C THR A 5 7.76 4.75 -4.61
N PRO A 6 8.11 5.67 -5.53
CA PRO A 6 7.54 7.03 -5.55
C PRO A 6 6.01 7.03 -5.56
N TYR A 7 5.38 6.07 -6.26
CA TYR A 7 3.93 5.89 -6.26
C TYR A 7 3.36 5.84 -4.83
N SER A 8 3.93 4.99 -3.97
CA SER A 8 3.43 4.83 -2.60
C SER A 8 3.65 6.07 -1.75
N PHE A 9 4.77 6.79 -1.92
CA PHE A 9 4.98 8.08 -1.25
C PHE A 9 3.95 9.12 -1.68
N PHE A 10 3.64 9.21 -2.99
CA PHE A 10 2.61 10.12 -3.49
C PHE A 10 1.22 9.78 -2.94
N GLN A 11 0.87 8.50 -2.84
CA GLN A 11 -0.42 8.12 -2.25
C GLN A 11 -0.47 8.41 -0.75
N ALA A 12 0.61 8.13 -0.01
CA ALA A 12 0.69 8.46 1.42
C ALA A 12 0.53 9.96 1.67
N LYS A 13 1.19 10.81 0.86
CA LYS A 13 1.06 12.27 0.94
C LYS A 13 -0.38 12.75 0.77
N LYS A 14 -1.15 12.17 -0.16
CA LYS A 14 -2.58 12.49 -0.34
C LYS A 14 -3.44 12.19 0.90
N LEU A 15 -3.00 11.26 1.73
CA LEU A 15 -3.68 10.86 2.97
C LEU A 15 -3.14 11.60 4.21
N ASN A 16 -2.17 12.50 4.02
CA ASN A 16 -1.48 13.21 5.10
C ASN A 16 -0.88 12.24 6.13
N VAL A 17 -0.14 11.25 5.63
CA VAL A 17 0.64 10.28 6.42
C VAL A 17 2.02 10.09 5.82
N ASP A 18 2.98 9.75 6.67
CA ASP A 18 4.33 9.37 6.28
C ASP A 18 4.45 7.85 6.20
N ILE A 19 5.38 7.37 5.37
CA ILE A 19 5.65 5.94 5.23
C ILE A 19 7.14 5.63 5.28
N LYS A 20 7.48 4.50 5.92
CA LYS A 20 8.86 4.00 6.03
C LYS A 20 8.89 2.50 5.78
N PRO A 21 10.00 1.90 5.32
CA PRO A 21 10.12 0.45 5.25
C PRO A 21 9.83 -0.18 6.61
N SER A 22 9.03 -1.25 6.64
CA SER A 22 8.73 -1.95 7.89
C SER A 22 9.86 -2.91 8.26
N TYR A 23 10.16 -2.98 9.55
CA TYR A 23 11.05 -4.00 10.14
C TYR A 23 10.28 -5.21 10.68
N LYS A 24 8.94 -5.16 10.67
CA LYS A 24 8.13 -6.29 11.14
C LYS A 24 8.16 -7.42 10.14
N THR A 25 8.34 -8.64 10.65
CA THR A 25 8.31 -9.86 9.85
C THR A 25 7.05 -9.91 9.00
N GLY A 26 7.23 -10.11 7.70
CA GLY A 26 6.15 -10.22 6.74
C GLY A 26 5.58 -8.90 6.24
N LYS A 27 5.91 -7.72 6.80
CA LYS A 27 5.33 -6.43 6.39
C LYS A 27 6.22 -5.62 5.45
N LYS A 28 5.59 -4.81 4.59
CA LYS A 28 6.31 -3.95 3.63
C LYS A 28 6.62 -2.56 4.18
N ILE A 29 5.59 -1.89 4.71
CA ILE A 29 5.62 -0.46 5.01
C ILE A 29 4.99 -0.19 6.37
N ASP A 30 5.62 0.67 7.17
CA ASP A 30 5.03 1.27 8.36
C ASP A 30 4.46 2.66 8.01
N VAL A 31 3.26 2.94 8.52
CA VAL A 31 2.51 4.19 8.31
C VAL A 31 2.54 5.01 9.59
N TYR A 32 2.85 6.30 9.46
CA TYR A 32 2.95 7.25 10.57
C TYR A 32 2.08 8.48 10.32
N LYS A 33 1.56 9.07 11.40
CA LYS A 33 0.88 10.36 11.35
C LYS A 33 1.43 11.26 12.45
N ASN A 34 1.94 12.44 12.08
CA ASN A 34 2.58 13.37 12.99
C ASN A 34 3.69 12.67 13.84
N GLY A 35 4.52 11.86 13.20
CA GLY A 35 5.57 11.08 13.85
C GLY A 35 5.10 9.86 14.66
N ARG A 36 3.80 9.69 14.91
CA ARG A 36 3.26 8.54 15.64
C ARG A 36 2.99 7.37 14.71
N TYR A 37 3.47 6.19 15.07
CA TYR A 37 3.18 4.95 14.35
C TYR A 37 1.68 4.65 14.41
N ILE A 38 1.10 4.28 13.26
CA ILE A 38 -0.31 3.91 13.12
C ILE A 38 -0.43 2.41 12.87
N THR A 39 0.22 1.91 11.82
CA THR A 39 0.08 0.50 11.41
C THR A 39 1.18 0.08 10.43
N SER A 40 1.30 -1.23 10.18
CA SER A 40 2.17 -1.82 9.18
C SER A 40 1.33 -2.50 8.09
N ILE A 41 1.55 -2.13 6.83
CA ILE A 41 0.75 -2.58 5.67
C ILE A 41 1.59 -3.33 4.64
N GLY A 42 0.86 -4.09 3.80
CA GLY A 42 1.44 -4.92 2.76
C GLY A 42 2.09 -6.17 3.32
N ASP A 43 2.17 -7.21 2.48
CA ASP A 43 2.86 -8.45 2.82
C ASP A 43 3.99 -8.67 1.81
N ILE A 44 5.20 -8.94 2.29
CA ILE A 44 6.41 -9.08 1.47
C ILE A 44 6.31 -10.21 0.43
N ASN A 45 5.47 -11.21 0.68
CA ASN A 45 5.26 -12.35 -0.20
C ASN A 45 4.30 -12.03 -1.36
N TYR A 46 3.64 -10.87 -1.32
CA TYR A 46 2.66 -10.46 -2.33
C TYR A 46 3.10 -9.20 -3.06
N LEU A 47 2.75 -9.11 -4.35
CA LEU A 47 3.03 -7.93 -5.16
C LEU A 47 2.00 -6.82 -4.87
N ASP A 48 2.45 -5.58 -4.94
CA ASP A 48 1.62 -4.37 -4.91
C ASP A 48 1.51 -3.78 -6.32
N TYR A 49 0.66 -2.76 -6.48
CA TYR A 49 0.43 -2.12 -7.78
C TYR A 49 1.72 -1.68 -8.50
N PRO A 50 2.66 -0.93 -7.88
CA PRO A 50 3.88 -0.52 -8.58
C PRO A 50 4.78 -1.72 -8.93
N THR A 51 4.81 -2.78 -8.12
CA THR A 51 5.55 -4.00 -8.47
C THR A 51 4.91 -4.76 -9.64
N TYR A 52 3.58 -4.79 -9.73
CA TYR A 52 2.88 -5.34 -10.90
C TYR A 52 3.19 -4.54 -12.17
N ILE A 53 3.24 -3.21 -12.10
CA ILE A 53 3.64 -2.38 -13.26
C ILE A 53 5.03 -2.78 -13.73
N LYS A 54 5.99 -2.87 -12.79
CA LYS A 54 7.38 -3.20 -13.11
C LYS A 54 7.53 -4.60 -13.73
N LYS A 55 6.78 -5.60 -13.23
CA LYS A 55 6.93 -7.00 -13.66
C LYS A 55 6.11 -7.37 -14.89
N TYR A 56 4.91 -6.80 -15.05
CA TYR A 56 3.93 -7.26 -16.04
C TYR A 56 3.34 -6.14 -16.90
N GLY A 57 3.79 -4.89 -16.69
CA GLY A 57 3.31 -3.74 -17.42
C GLY A 57 2.00 -3.15 -16.87
N LEU A 58 1.69 -1.95 -17.35
CA LEU A 58 0.62 -1.11 -16.83
C LEU A 58 -0.77 -1.76 -16.98
N ARG A 59 -1.09 -2.29 -18.16
CA ARG A 59 -2.41 -2.89 -18.45
C ARG A 59 -2.73 -4.04 -17.50
N TYR A 60 -1.77 -4.92 -17.26
CA TYR A 60 -1.91 -6.03 -16.32
C TYR A 60 -2.10 -5.52 -14.89
N ALA A 61 -1.24 -4.59 -14.46
CA ALA A 61 -1.31 -4.00 -13.12
C ALA A 61 -2.64 -3.30 -12.85
N MET A 62 -3.19 -2.58 -13.83
CA MET A 62 -4.49 -1.91 -13.73
C MET A 62 -5.62 -2.91 -13.50
N ASN A 63 -5.63 -4.04 -14.21
CA ASN A 63 -6.65 -5.06 -13.99
C ASN A 63 -6.52 -5.70 -12.59
N ARG A 64 -5.30 -6.03 -12.15
CA ARG A 64 -5.05 -6.55 -10.79
C ARG A 64 -5.50 -5.57 -9.71
N ARG A 65 -5.18 -4.29 -9.88
CA ARG A 65 -5.62 -3.21 -8.99
C ARG A 65 -7.13 -3.10 -8.95
N ARG A 66 -7.81 -3.07 -10.09
CA ARG A 66 -9.27 -3.02 -10.17
C ARG A 66 -9.90 -4.18 -9.38
N LEU A 67 -9.45 -5.41 -9.62
CA LEU A 67 -9.95 -6.60 -8.92
C LEU A 67 -9.68 -6.54 -7.41
N TYR A 68 -8.48 -6.11 -7.01
CA TYR A 68 -8.15 -5.93 -5.59
C TYR A 68 -9.09 -4.91 -4.92
N LYS A 69 -9.32 -3.77 -5.58
CA LYS A 69 -10.17 -2.69 -5.08
C LYS A 69 -11.63 -3.15 -4.96
N LEU A 70 -12.16 -3.85 -5.97
CA LEU A 70 -13.52 -4.41 -5.92
C LEU A 70 -13.70 -5.36 -4.73
N ARG A 71 -12.78 -6.32 -4.55
CA ARG A 71 -12.86 -7.30 -3.46
C ARG A 71 -12.77 -6.66 -2.07
N ASN A 72 -11.96 -5.62 -1.93
CA ASN A 72 -11.66 -4.99 -0.64
C ASN A 72 -12.42 -3.67 -0.43
N TYR A 73 -13.39 -3.32 -1.28
CA TYR A 73 -14.05 -2.01 -1.22
C TYR A 73 -14.65 -1.71 0.16
N LYS A 74 -15.35 -2.68 0.76
CA LYS A 74 -16.02 -2.52 2.05
C LYS A 74 -15.04 -2.15 3.17
N THR A 75 -13.91 -2.84 3.27
CA THR A 75 -12.92 -2.63 4.34
C THR A 75 -11.91 -1.53 4.01
N GLY A 76 -11.51 -1.43 2.74
CA GLY A 76 -10.59 -0.42 2.23
C GLY A 76 -11.13 1.01 2.23
N SER A 77 -12.46 1.18 2.34
CA SER A 77 -13.11 2.48 2.47
C SER A 77 -13.23 2.97 3.92
N VAL A 78 -12.97 2.11 4.91
CA VAL A 78 -13.05 2.47 6.35
C VAL A 78 -11.76 3.17 6.78
N LYS A 79 -11.80 4.50 6.88
CA LYS A 79 -10.64 5.35 7.20
C LYS A 79 -9.89 4.90 8.45
N ASN A 80 -8.59 5.18 8.46
CA ASN A 80 -7.67 4.91 9.58
C ASN A 80 -7.50 3.43 9.96
N THR A 81 -7.93 2.49 9.11
CA THR A 81 -7.68 1.06 9.30
C THR A 81 -6.46 0.58 8.50
N PRO A 82 -5.82 -0.54 8.88
CA PRO A 82 -4.74 -1.13 8.07
C PRO A 82 -5.19 -1.47 6.64
N ALA A 83 -6.44 -1.94 6.49
CA ALA A 83 -7.05 -2.21 5.20
C ALA A 83 -7.15 -0.93 4.35
N PHE A 84 -7.57 0.20 4.94
CA PHE A 84 -7.62 1.48 4.24
C PHE A 84 -6.27 1.96 3.75
N TYR A 85 -5.22 1.89 4.59
CA TYR A 85 -3.89 2.31 4.15
C TYR A 85 -3.32 1.37 3.08
N SER A 86 -3.47 0.05 3.21
CA SER A 86 -3.08 -0.89 2.16
C SER A 86 -3.85 -0.63 0.87
N TYR A 87 -5.17 -0.44 0.99
CA TYR A 87 -6.04 -0.17 -0.13
C TYR A 87 -5.63 1.09 -0.87
N ASN A 88 -5.25 2.18 -0.19
CA ASN A 88 -5.00 3.47 -0.86
C ASN A 88 -3.52 3.73 -1.19
N ILE A 89 -2.57 3.14 -0.46
CA ILE A 89 -1.13 3.41 -0.63
C ILE A 89 -0.45 2.39 -1.56
N LEU A 90 -0.81 1.11 -1.45
CA LEU A 90 -0.19 0.01 -2.18
C LEU A 90 -0.98 -0.42 -3.42
N TRP A 91 -2.26 -0.06 -3.49
CA TRP A 91 -3.20 -0.41 -4.55
C TRP A 91 -3.97 0.81 -5.02
#